data_AF-A0A960MA10-F1
#
_entry.id   AF-A0A960MA10-F1
#
_cell.length_a   1.000
_cell.length_b   1.000
_cell.length_c   1.000
_cell.angle_alpha   90.00
_cell.angle_beta   90.00
_cell.angle_gamma   90.00
#
_symmetry.space_group_name_H-M   'P 1'
#
loop_
_entity.id
_entity.type
_entity.pdbx_description
1 polymer ?
#
loop_
_entity_poly.entity_id
_entity_poly.type
_entity_poly.pdbx_seq_one_letter_code
_entity_poly.pdbx_strand_id
1 'polypeptide(L)'
;MEIMATGEEGHVGCYGPCQDDLLKEVAEHELLPEDFQVYVRGNTVINHPACGFKAKTLPTYNHYEGKQGGYVALYSHQKEESIYSVGGGIHVMGQVRIPGHYEGRVFVPEGYELGDNITRDEKILEICKQYFPDLEDFWVGGDTGGWFGIQP
;
A
#
# COMPACT_ATOMS: atom_id res chain seq x y z
N MET A 1 -32.39 -43.26 35.03
CA MET A 1 -33.57 -43.08 34.18
C MET A 1 -33.27 -41.88 33.29
N GLU A 2 -33.56 -41.97 32.00
CA GLU A 2 -33.44 -40.85 31.03
C GLU A 2 -34.41 -39.71 31.42
N ILE A 3 -34.52 -38.53 30.81
CA ILE A 3 -34.25 -38.00 29.45
C ILE A 3 -34.02 -36.46 29.61
N MET A 4 -33.45 -35.65 28.70
CA MET A 4 -33.02 -35.76 27.28
C MET A 4 -31.64 -35.08 27.08
N ALA A 5 -31.18 -34.96 25.83
CA ALA A 5 -30.24 -33.91 25.38
C ALA A 5 -30.96 -33.00 24.36
N THR A 6 -30.84 -31.67 24.49
CA THR A 6 -31.37 -30.68 23.52
C THR A 6 -30.56 -29.38 23.56
N GLY A 7 -30.02 -28.94 22.41
CA GLY A 7 -29.57 -27.56 22.12
C GLY A 7 -28.44 -26.98 23.00
N GLU A 8 -27.54 -26.11 22.52
CA GLU A 8 -27.59 -25.20 21.39
C GLU A 8 -26.20 -25.02 20.76
N GLU A 9 -26.17 -24.70 19.46
CA GLU A 9 -24.93 -24.39 18.75
C GLU A 9 -24.46 -22.97 19.09
N GLY A 10 -23.50 -22.87 20.01
CA GLY A 10 -22.83 -21.61 20.32
C GLY A 10 -21.97 -21.13 19.15
N HIS A 11 -22.57 -20.36 18.23
CA HIS A 11 -21.85 -19.66 17.17
C HIS A 11 -20.93 -18.59 17.78
N VAL A 12 -19.65 -18.91 17.98
CA VAL A 12 -18.66 -17.98 18.51
C VAL A 12 -18.35 -16.95 17.44
N GLY A 13 -19.11 -15.85 17.43
CA GLY A 13 -18.81 -14.69 16.60
C GLY A 13 -17.44 -14.14 16.96
N CYS A 14 -16.58 -13.96 15.95
CA CYS A 14 -15.26 -13.35 16.11
C CYS A 14 -15.41 -11.86 16.45
N TYR A 15 -15.53 -11.52 17.74
CA TYR A 15 -15.49 -10.14 18.22
C TYR A 15 -14.06 -9.63 18.29
N GLY A 16 -13.48 -9.38 17.10
CA GLY A 16 -12.24 -8.66 16.89
C GLY A 16 -12.24 -8.09 15.47
N PRO A 17 -11.55 -6.96 15.21
CA PRO A 17 -11.36 -6.47 13.83
C PRO A 17 -10.72 -7.57 12.97
N CYS A 18 -11.05 -7.62 11.67
CA CYS A 18 -10.39 -8.56 10.78
C CYS A 18 -8.87 -8.25 10.77
N GLN A 19 -8.05 -9.26 10.46
CA GLN A 19 -6.61 -9.05 10.27
C GLN A 19 -6.35 -7.90 9.27
N ASP A 20 -7.18 -7.80 8.23
CA ASP A 20 -7.11 -6.76 7.20
C ASP A 20 -7.54 -5.38 7.72
N ASP A 21 -8.46 -5.29 8.68
CA ASP A 21 -8.88 -4.00 9.25
C ASP A 21 -7.79 -3.44 10.19
N LEU A 22 -7.12 -4.30 10.96
CA LEU A 22 -5.93 -3.92 11.73
C LEU A 22 -4.78 -3.44 10.83
N LEU A 23 -4.58 -4.09 9.68
CA LEU A 23 -3.53 -3.71 8.73
C LEU A 23 -3.86 -2.41 7.98
N LYS A 24 -5.14 -2.13 7.69
CA LYS A 24 -5.59 -0.81 7.22
C LYS A 24 -5.36 0.26 8.28
N GLU A 25 -5.76 0.03 9.54
CA GLU A 25 -5.51 0.98 10.62
C GLU A 25 -4.02 1.33 10.75
N VAL A 26 -3.12 0.33 10.70
CA VAL A 26 -1.67 0.58 10.69
C VAL A 26 -1.24 1.42 9.47
N ALA A 27 -1.67 1.07 8.26
CA ALA A 27 -1.31 1.80 7.05
C ALA A 27 -1.87 3.24 7.00
N GLU A 28 -3.02 3.50 7.63
CA GLU A 28 -3.70 4.80 7.67
C GLU A 28 -3.28 5.70 8.83
N HIS A 29 -2.69 5.13 9.90
CA HIS A 29 -2.32 5.85 11.12
C HIS A 29 -0.82 5.89 11.43
N GLU A 30 -0.01 5.00 10.86
CA GLU A 30 1.45 4.99 11.04
C GLU A 30 2.18 5.62 9.84
N LEU A 31 3.26 6.35 10.15
CA LEU A 31 4.16 6.89 9.13
C LEU A 31 5.29 5.89 8.87
N LEU A 32 5.45 5.50 7.61
CA LEU A 32 6.62 4.74 7.19
C LEU A 32 7.90 5.61 7.27
N PRO A 33 9.06 5.00 7.61
CA PRO A 33 10.33 5.70 7.60
C PRO A 33 10.78 6.01 6.17
N GLU A 34 11.60 7.04 5.99
CA GLU A 34 12.06 7.47 4.65
C GLU A 34 12.90 6.41 3.93
N ASP A 35 13.58 5.55 4.69
CA ASP A 35 14.47 4.48 4.23
C ASP A 35 13.80 3.09 4.20
N PHE A 36 12.47 3.04 4.10
CA PHE A 36 11.69 1.81 4.27
C PHE A 36 12.16 0.65 3.38
N GLN A 37 12.35 -0.52 4.00
CA GLN A 37 12.95 -1.68 3.36
C GLN A 37 11.89 -2.58 2.72
N VAL A 38 12.03 -2.77 1.40
CA VAL A 38 11.30 -3.79 0.65
C VAL A 38 12.24 -4.91 0.22
N TYR A 39 11.69 -6.11 0.10
CA TYR A 39 12.43 -7.31 -0.27
C TYR A 39 11.83 -7.83 -1.57
N VAL A 40 12.68 -8.01 -2.58
CA VAL A 40 12.26 -8.19 -3.98
C VAL A 40 12.79 -9.49 -4.56
N ARG A 41 11.92 -10.24 -5.26
CA ARG A 41 12.29 -11.46 -6.01
C ARG A 41 11.49 -11.53 -7.31
N GLY A 42 12.14 -11.25 -8.44
CA GLY A 42 11.44 -11.11 -9.73
C GLY A 42 10.50 -9.90 -9.67
N ASN A 43 9.21 -10.12 -9.94
CA ASN A 43 8.15 -9.10 -9.80
C ASN A 43 7.40 -9.19 -8.45
N THR A 44 7.86 -10.04 -7.51
CA THR A 44 7.25 -10.16 -6.18
C THR A 44 7.98 -9.25 -5.19
N VAL A 45 7.21 -8.49 -4.40
CA VAL A 45 7.70 -7.60 -3.35
C VAL A 45 7.00 -7.92 -2.02
N ILE A 46 7.74 -7.85 -0.92
CA ILE A 46 7.26 -8.04 0.47
C ILE A 46 7.96 -7.05 1.41
N ASN A 47 7.39 -6.78 2.58
CA ASN A 47 7.90 -5.85 3.60
C ASN A 47 8.81 -6.49 4.68
N HIS A 48 9.13 -7.78 4.56
CA HIS A 48 9.97 -8.49 5.55
C HIS A 48 11.07 -9.34 4.90
N PRO A 49 12.19 -9.61 5.59
CA PRO A 49 13.23 -10.51 5.09
C PRO A 49 12.68 -11.90 4.75
N ALA A 50 13.09 -12.46 3.61
CA ALA A 50 12.80 -13.82 3.22
C ALA A 50 13.91 -14.43 2.34
N CYS A 51 14.04 -15.75 2.37
CA CYS A 51 15.07 -16.46 1.60
C CYS A 51 14.89 -16.27 0.09
N GLY A 52 15.96 -15.87 -0.60
CA GLY A 52 15.97 -15.62 -2.05
C GLY A 52 15.36 -14.28 -2.48
N PHE A 53 14.99 -13.39 -1.54
CA PHE A 53 14.64 -12.00 -1.83
C PHE A 53 15.84 -11.08 -1.58
N LYS A 54 15.96 -10.02 -2.37
CA LYS A 54 16.99 -8.97 -2.23
C LYS A 54 16.39 -7.74 -1.56
N ALA A 55 17.02 -7.27 -0.47
CA ALA A 55 16.66 -6.02 0.17
C ALA A 55 16.90 -4.81 -0.75
N LYS A 56 16.01 -3.82 -0.65
CA LYS A 56 15.99 -2.56 -1.38
C LYS A 56 15.38 -1.48 -0.47
N THR A 57 16.01 -0.33 -0.40
CA THR A 57 15.37 0.89 0.13
C THR A 57 14.35 1.40 -0.89
N LEU A 58 13.11 1.63 -0.46
CA LEU A 58 12.08 2.32 -1.23
C LEU A 58 12.00 3.78 -0.76
N PRO A 59 12.39 4.77 -1.59
CA PRO A 59 12.26 6.19 -1.23
C PRO A 59 10.81 6.51 -0.87
N THR A 60 10.62 6.96 0.36
CA THR A 60 9.31 7.14 0.99
C THR A 60 9.25 8.54 1.59
N TYR A 61 8.25 9.33 1.20
CA TYR A 61 8.08 10.69 1.73
C TYR A 61 6.68 10.90 2.32
N ASN A 62 6.61 11.48 3.51
CA ASN A 62 5.34 11.70 4.21
C ASN A 62 4.86 13.14 3.98
N HIS A 63 4.25 13.42 2.82
CA HIS A 63 3.69 14.75 2.54
C HIS A 63 2.55 15.11 3.50
N TYR A 64 1.75 14.12 3.88
CA TYR A 64 0.73 14.23 4.91
C TYR A 64 1.11 13.38 6.13
N GLU A 65 1.09 14.00 7.32
CA GLU A 65 1.40 13.36 8.61
C GLU A 65 0.16 13.07 9.46
N GLY A 66 -1.03 13.49 9.02
CA GLY A 66 -2.27 13.30 9.77
C GLY A 66 -2.81 11.85 9.72
N LYS A 67 -3.86 11.59 10.52
CA LYS A 67 -4.66 10.37 10.42
C LYS A 67 -5.43 10.33 9.09
N GLN A 68 -5.77 9.14 8.61
CA GLN A 68 -6.41 8.95 7.29
C GLN A 68 -5.51 9.50 6.17
N GLY A 69 -4.39 8.82 5.98
CA GLY A 69 -3.50 9.03 4.85
C GLY A 69 -2.74 7.76 4.53
N GLY A 70 -2.42 7.59 3.26
CA GLY A 70 -1.78 6.39 2.73
C GLY A 70 -0.97 6.72 1.49
N TYR A 71 -0.41 5.68 0.88
CA TYR A 71 0.69 5.85 -0.07
C TYR A 71 0.23 5.66 -1.51
N VAL A 72 0.52 6.67 -2.34
CA VAL A 72 0.57 6.50 -3.80
C VAL A 72 1.99 6.07 -4.19
N ALA A 73 2.09 5.05 -5.03
CA ALA A 73 3.37 4.65 -5.64
C ALA A 73 3.61 5.44 -6.93
N LEU A 74 4.87 5.80 -7.18
CA LEU A 74 5.33 6.43 -8.40
C LEU A 74 5.83 5.33 -9.35
N TYR A 75 5.22 5.25 -10.52
CA TYR A 75 5.54 4.26 -11.55
C TYR A 75 6.13 4.94 -12.79
N SER A 76 7.10 4.29 -13.42
CA SER A 76 7.62 4.71 -14.73
C SER A 76 7.88 3.50 -15.63
N HIS A 77 8.09 3.77 -16.92
CA HIS A 77 8.70 2.82 -17.86
C HIS A 77 10.22 2.89 -17.86
N GLN A 78 10.82 3.90 -17.22
CA GLN A 78 12.26 3.97 -16.98
C GLN A 78 12.69 2.90 -15.99
N LYS A 79 13.76 2.17 -16.32
CA LYS A 79 14.28 1.07 -15.49
C LYS A 79 15.46 1.55 -14.64
N GLU A 80 16.20 2.51 -15.17
CA GLU A 80 17.24 3.27 -14.54
C GLU A 80 16.72 3.84 -13.22
N GLU A 81 17.52 3.73 -12.16
CA GLU A 81 17.20 4.18 -10.78
C GLU A 81 15.97 3.53 -10.10
N SER A 82 15.20 2.68 -10.81
CA SER A 82 14.05 1.98 -10.24
C SER A 82 14.39 1.03 -9.08
N ILE A 83 13.46 0.95 -8.13
CA ILE A 83 13.61 0.11 -6.93
C ILE A 83 13.26 -1.34 -7.27
N TYR A 84 12.13 -1.58 -7.95
CA TYR A 84 11.70 -2.90 -8.42
C TYR A 84 10.77 -2.82 -9.64
N SER A 85 10.54 -3.98 -10.26
CA SER A 85 9.61 -4.18 -11.37
C SER A 85 8.31 -4.80 -10.85
N VAL A 86 7.16 -4.35 -11.34
CA VAL A 86 5.87 -5.05 -11.16
C VAL A 86 5.50 -5.91 -12.39
N GLY A 87 6.33 -5.90 -13.43
CA GLY A 87 6.10 -6.57 -14.70
C GLY A 87 5.63 -5.62 -15.81
N GLY A 88 5.48 -6.13 -17.03
CA GLY A 88 5.00 -5.32 -18.17
C GLY A 88 5.90 -4.15 -18.59
N GLY A 89 7.15 -4.08 -18.11
CA GLY A 89 8.01 -2.90 -18.27
C GLY A 89 7.60 -1.73 -17.37
N ILE A 90 6.90 -1.99 -16.26
CA ILE A 90 6.50 -1.01 -15.26
C ILE A 90 7.40 -1.17 -14.02
N HIS A 91 7.93 -0.04 -13.58
CA HIS A 91 8.95 0.09 -12.55
C HIS A 91 8.47 1.02 -11.44
N VAL A 92 8.71 0.66 -10.17
CA VAL A 92 8.41 1.51 -9.01
C VAL A 92 9.65 2.32 -8.64
N MET A 93 9.46 3.64 -8.55
CA MET A 93 10.51 4.63 -8.30
C MET A 93 10.56 5.07 -6.83
N GLY A 94 9.40 5.09 -6.18
CA GLY A 94 9.23 5.56 -4.80
C GLY A 94 7.75 5.67 -4.44
N GLN A 95 7.46 6.27 -3.29
CA GLN A 95 6.10 6.53 -2.83
C GLN A 95 5.97 7.82 -2.02
N VAL A 96 4.76 8.38 -1.99
CA VAL A 96 4.42 9.57 -1.19
C VAL A 96 3.12 9.34 -0.41
N ARG A 97 3.11 9.69 0.88
CA ARG A 97 1.91 9.67 1.73
C ARG A 97 1.08 10.92 1.54
N ILE A 98 -0.20 10.77 1.17
CA ILE A 98 -1.16 11.87 0.97
C ILE A 98 -2.46 11.56 1.76
N PRO A 99 -3.37 12.53 2.01
CA PRO A 99 -4.62 12.25 2.73
C PRO A 99 -5.55 11.34 1.90
N GLY A 100 -6.31 10.48 2.60
CA GLY A 100 -7.19 9.47 2.00
C GLY A 100 -7.30 8.20 2.85
N HIS A 101 -7.85 7.13 2.30
CA HIS A 101 -8.09 5.86 2.99
C HIS A 101 -7.83 4.64 2.08
N TYR A 102 -7.71 3.44 2.66
CA TYR A 102 -7.53 2.18 1.94
C TYR A 102 -8.85 1.43 1.76
N GLU A 103 -9.31 1.32 0.51
CA GLU A 103 -10.42 0.42 0.14
C GLU A 103 -9.85 -0.93 -0.29
N GLY A 104 -9.78 -1.85 0.69
CA GLY A 104 -9.00 -3.08 0.54
C GLY A 104 -7.52 -2.73 0.29
N ARG A 105 -6.92 -3.32 -0.74
CA ARG A 105 -5.51 -3.05 -1.09
C ARG A 105 -5.28 -1.73 -1.86
N VAL A 106 -6.33 -1.00 -2.24
CA VAL A 106 -6.22 0.22 -3.06
C VAL A 106 -6.37 1.45 -2.17
N PHE A 107 -5.33 2.29 -2.15
CA PHE A 107 -5.40 3.61 -1.58
C PHE A 107 -6.23 4.55 -2.46
N VAL A 108 -7.25 5.17 -1.86
CA VAL A 108 -8.15 6.16 -2.45
C VAL A 108 -7.82 7.52 -1.82
N PRO A 109 -7.26 8.48 -2.60
CA PRO A 109 -6.94 9.80 -2.07
C PRO A 109 -8.19 10.59 -1.67
N GLU A 110 -8.04 11.57 -0.77
CA GLU A 110 -9.15 12.43 -0.31
C GLU A 110 -9.82 13.15 -1.49
N GLY A 111 -11.15 12.98 -1.61
CA GLY A 111 -11.95 13.58 -2.69
C GLY A 111 -12.10 12.74 -3.96
N TYR A 112 -11.64 11.49 -3.96
CA TYR A 112 -11.78 10.52 -5.05
C TYR A 112 -12.59 9.30 -4.57
N GLU A 113 -13.10 8.50 -5.51
CA GLU A 113 -13.80 7.23 -5.25
C GLU A 113 -12.99 6.02 -5.77
N LEU A 114 -13.24 4.82 -5.23
CA LEU A 114 -12.58 3.60 -5.70
C LEU A 114 -12.91 3.33 -7.18
N GLY A 115 -11.88 3.39 -8.02
CA GLY A 115 -12.00 3.23 -9.47
C GLY A 115 -11.72 4.51 -10.26
N ASP A 116 -11.61 5.66 -9.59
CA ASP A 116 -11.16 6.90 -10.23
C ASP A 116 -9.74 6.78 -10.77
N ASN A 117 -9.52 7.40 -11.94
CA ASN A 117 -8.24 7.33 -12.63
C ASN A 117 -7.27 8.41 -12.16
N ILE A 118 -6.59 8.15 -11.04
CA ILE A 118 -5.57 9.06 -10.50
C ILE A 118 -4.24 9.09 -11.30
N THR A 119 -4.07 8.21 -12.29
CA THR A 119 -2.80 7.96 -13.03
C THR A 119 -2.08 9.25 -13.44
N ARG A 120 -2.81 10.22 -14.00
CA ARG A 120 -2.24 11.50 -14.45
C ARG A 120 -2.91 12.71 -13.77
N ASP A 121 -3.39 12.55 -12.55
CA ASP A 121 -3.96 13.67 -11.78
C ASP A 121 -2.90 14.75 -11.52
N GLU A 122 -3.19 15.99 -11.93
CA GLU A 122 -2.22 17.08 -11.88
C GLU A 122 -1.81 17.43 -10.44
N LYS A 123 -2.73 17.40 -9.47
CA LYS A 123 -2.45 17.76 -8.08
C LYS A 123 -1.58 16.72 -7.39
N ILE A 124 -1.90 15.44 -7.59
CA ILE A 124 -1.12 14.35 -7.00
C ILE A 124 0.27 14.29 -7.64
N LEU A 125 0.38 14.53 -8.95
CA LEU A 125 1.67 14.66 -9.64
C LEU A 125 2.48 15.88 -9.17
N GLU A 126 1.85 17.03 -8.91
CA GLU A 126 2.50 18.22 -8.36
C GLU A 126 3.04 17.99 -6.94
N ILE A 127 2.33 17.24 -6.09
CA ILE A 127 2.86 16.79 -4.80
C ILE A 127 4.08 15.87 -5.02
N CYS A 128 3.95 14.86 -5.88
CA CYS A 128 5.04 13.90 -6.13
C CYS A 128 6.32 14.55 -6.65
N LYS A 129 6.21 15.54 -7.56
CA LYS A 129 7.35 16.28 -8.13
C LYS A 129 8.14 17.10 -7.11
N GLN A 130 7.55 17.45 -5.96
CA GLN A 130 8.28 18.15 -4.89
C GLN A 130 9.31 17.23 -4.20
N TYR A 131 9.06 15.92 -4.19
CA TYR A 131 9.91 14.91 -3.54
C TYR A 131 10.77 14.12 -4.54
N PHE A 132 10.34 14.05 -5.80
CA PHE A 132 11.03 13.40 -6.91
C PHE A 132 11.21 14.37 -8.08
N PRO A 133 12.00 15.46 -7.91
CA PRO A 133 12.13 16.52 -8.92
C PRO A 133 12.84 16.05 -10.20
N ASP A 134 13.76 15.09 -10.09
CA ASP A 134 14.54 14.54 -11.21
C ASP A 134 13.81 13.40 -11.94
N LEU A 135 12.62 12.98 -11.49
CA LEU A 135 11.87 11.89 -12.09
C LEU A 135 11.05 12.37 -13.30
N GLU A 136 11.51 12.04 -14.50
CA GLU A 136 10.80 12.29 -15.75
C GLU A 136 9.83 11.15 -16.12
N ASP A 137 8.79 11.47 -16.91
CA ASP A 137 7.75 10.56 -17.43
C ASP A 137 7.32 9.44 -16.45
N PHE A 138 6.58 9.83 -15.42
CA PHE A 138 6.00 8.95 -14.43
C PHE A 138 4.50 9.16 -14.27
N TRP A 139 3.85 8.19 -13.63
CA TRP A 139 2.45 8.24 -13.22
C TRP A 139 2.31 7.72 -11.79
N VAL A 140 1.13 7.92 -11.19
CA VAL A 140 0.84 7.48 -9.82
C VAL A 140 -0.22 6.38 -9.79
N GLY A 141 -0.29 5.63 -8.70
CA GLY A 141 -1.36 4.66 -8.47
C GLY A 141 -1.46 4.20 -7.02
N GLY A 142 -2.66 3.76 -6.64
CA GLY A 142 -3.01 3.41 -5.26
C GLY A 142 -2.89 1.92 -4.91
N ASP A 143 -2.50 1.03 -5.82
CA ASP A 143 -2.35 -0.41 -5.54
C ASP A 143 -1.08 -0.69 -4.71
N THR A 144 -1.10 -0.21 -3.47
CA THR A 144 0.02 -0.22 -2.52
C THR A 144 -0.27 -1.04 -1.27
N GLY A 145 -1.52 -1.38 -0.95
CA GLY A 145 -1.86 -2.14 0.26
C GLY A 145 -1.29 -3.56 0.31
N GLY A 146 -1.05 -4.18 -0.86
CA GLY A 146 -0.66 -5.60 -0.95
C GLY A 146 0.65 -5.97 -0.25
N TRP A 147 1.57 -5.02 -0.05
CA TRP A 147 2.85 -5.24 0.67
C TRP A 147 2.87 -4.62 2.07
N PHE A 148 1.87 -3.83 2.45
CA PHE A 148 1.48 -3.65 3.87
C PHE A 148 0.87 -4.94 4.45
N GLY A 149 0.56 -5.92 3.60
CA GLY A 149 -0.08 -7.16 3.97
C GLY A 149 -1.61 -7.13 3.85
N ILE A 150 -2.20 -6.00 3.46
CA ILE A 150 -3.65 -5.88 3.23
C ILE A 150 -4.03 -6.80 2.06
N GLN A 151 -4.73 -7.90 2.37
CA GLN A 151 -5.20 -8.86 1.37
C GLN A 151 -6.56 -8.44 0.79
N PRO A 152 -7.01 -9.07 -0.32
CA PRO A 152 -8.35 -8.86 -0.88
C PRO A 152 -9.48 -9.46 -0.03
#